data_AF-T0ZAH5-F1
#
_entry.id   AF-T0ZAH5-F1
#
_cell.length_a   1.000
_cell.length_b   1.000
_cell.length_c   1.000
_cell.angle_alpha   90.00
_cell.angle_beta   90.00
_cell.angle_gamma   90.00
#
_symmetry.space_group_name_H-M   'P 1'
#
loop_
_entity.id
_entity.type
_entity.pdbx_description
1 polymer ?
#
loop_
_entity_poly.entity_id
_entity_poly.type
_entity_poly.pdbx_seq_one_letter_code
_entity_poly.pdbx_strand_id
1 'polypeptide(L)'
;MAEYLGRAKKAGITWPLSEDLDDAALEERLFGVPTQENFLRPIPNWSYVHREFRRPHMTLMLLWTEYREAHPDGYGYTQFCEYYRRFSKTLAPTMRQRHVAGDKVFVDFAGDTLGIYGPDGEIATHAQIFVAVLGASNFTYVEA
;
A
#
# COMPACT_ATOMS: atom_id res chain seq x y z
N MET A 1 28.91 -6.75 -7.69
CA MET A 1 30.36 -6.54 -7.92
C MET A 1 30.71 -6.13 -9.36
N ALA A 2 30.11 -6.72 -10.41
CA ALA A 2 30.41 -6.33 -11.79
C ALA A 2 30.05 -4.87 -12.15
N GLU A 3 28.97 -4.33 -11.57
CA GLU A 3 28.49 -2.97 -11.87
C GLU A 3 29.45 -1.86 -11.42
N TYR A 4 30.04 -2.00 -10.22
CA TYR A 4 31.00 -1.03 -9.68
C TYR A 4 32.31 -1.01 -10.48
N LEU A 5 32.79 -2.18 -10.91
CA LEU A 5 33.96 -2.29 -11.80
C LEU A 5 33.69 -1.66 -13.18
N GLY A 6 32.47 -1.83 -13.71
CA GLY A 6 32.04 -1.19 -14.95
C GLY A 6 32.02 0.34 -14.85
N ARG A 7 31.49 0.87 -13.75
CA ARG A 7 31.47 2.32 -13.48
C ARG A 7 32.88 2.89 -13.29
N ALA A 8 33.75 2.21 -12.53
CA ALA A 8 35.14 2.62 -12.34
C ALA A 8 35.90 2.68 -13.68
N LYS A 9 35.73 1.67 -14.54
CA LYS A 9 36.34 1.66 -15.88
C LYS A 9 35.81 2.81 -16.76
N LYS A 10 34.50 3.09 -16.70
CA LYS A 10 33.87 4.19 -17.45
C LYS A 10 34.33 5.57 -16.95
N ALA A 11 34.56 5.71 -15.65
CA ALA A 11 35.08 6.91 -15.01
C ALA A 11 36.62 7.06 -15.11
N GLY A 12 37.31 6.11 -15.74
CA GLY A 12 38.77 6.14 -15.89
C GLY A 12 39.55 5.94 -14.59
N ILE A 13 38.90 5.43 -13.54
CA ILE A 13 39.51 5.27 -12.21
C ILE A 13 40.34 3.99 -12.21
N THR A 14 41.62 4.13 -11.87
CA THR A 14 42.61 3.04 -11.84
C THR A 14 43.29 3.01 -10.47
N TRP A 15 43.68 1.82 -10.02
CA TRP A 15 44.44 1.65 -8.78
C TRP A 15 45.96 1.74 -9.04
N PRO A 16 46.76 2.39 -8.17
CA PRO A 16 46.36 3.11 -6.96
C PRO A 16 45.69 4.46 -7.27
N LEU A 17 44.74 4.85 -6.40
CA LEU A 17 44.08 6.16 -6.48
C LEU A 17 45.11 7.28 -6.24
N SER A 18 44.96 8.42 -6.92
CA SER A 18 45.83 9.57 -6.68
C SER A 18 45.54 10.18 -5.29
N GLU A 19 46.57 10.69 -4.63
CA GLU A 19 46.44 11.36 -3.32
C GLU A 19 45.51 12.60 -3.36
N ASP A 20 45.33 13.18 -4.55
CA ASP A 20 44.45 14.34 -4.78
C ASP A 20 42.96 13.98 -4.93
N LEU A 21 42.59 12.69 -4.84
CA LEU A 21 41.20 12.24 -5.01
C LEU A 21 40.59 11.89 -3.66
N ASP A 22 39.75 12.78 -3.14
CA ASP A 22 38.96 12.53 -1.94
C ASP A 22 37.72 11.66 -2.22
N ASP A 23 37.11 11.14 -1.15
CA ASP A 23 35.95 10.26 -1.23
C ASP A 23 34.76 10.94 -1.95
N ALA A 24 34.60 12.25 -1.78
CA ALA A 24 33.52 13.02 -2.38
C ALA A 24 33.67 13.15 -3.91
N ALA A 25 34.88 13.47 -4.39
CA ALA A 25 35.19 13.53 -5.81
C ALA A 25 35.15 12.13 -6.47
N LEU A 26 35.50 11.09 -5.71
CA LEU A 26 35.36 9.70 -6.16
C LEU A 26 33.89 9.33 -6.35
N GLU A 27 33.03 9.66 -5.38
CA GLU A 27 31.59 9.41 -5.45
C GLU A 27 30.94 10.16 -6.62
N GLU A 28 31.27 11.44 -6.81
CA GLU A 28 30.79 12.25 -7.93
C GLU A 28 31.20 11.66 -9.29
N ARG A 29 32.43 11.16 -9.44
CA ARG A 29 32.88 10.53 -10.69
C ARG A 29 32.22 9.17 -10.96
N LEU A 30 31.92 8.40 -9.92
CA LEU A 30 31.35 7.05 -10.06
C LEU A 30 29.84 7.05 -10.26
N PHE A 31 29.13 8.00 -9.62
CA PHE A 31 27.67 8.03 -9.59
C PHE A 31 27.08 9.26 -10.29
N GLY A 32 27.88 10.31 -10.50
CA GLY A 32 27.40 11.61 -10.97
C GLY A 32 26.55 12.31 -9.92
N VAL A 33 26.11 13.52 -10.22
CA VAL A 33 24.96 14.10 -9.52
C VAL A 33 23.78 13.20 -9.82
N PRO A 34 23.05 12.66 -8.82
CA PRO A 34 21.85 11.89 -9.10
C PRO A 34 20.91 12.77 -9.90
N THR A 35 20.74 12.45 -11.18
CA THR A 35 19.66 13.00 -11.97
C THR A 35 18.40 12.52 -11.28
N GLN A 36 17.80 13.37 -10.45
CA GLN A 36 16.39 13.23 -10.17
C GLN A 36 15.72 13.46 -11.52
N GLU A 37 15.59 12.39 -12.30
CA GLU A 37 14.69 12.40 -13.43
C GLU A 37 13.32 12.64 -12.84
N ASN A 38 12.93 13.92 -12.85
CA ASN A 38 11.59 14.41 -12.57
C ASN A 38 10.69 13.89 -13.70
N PHE A 39 10.51 12.58 -13.78
CA PHE A 39 9.37 12.03 -14.46
C PHE A 39 8.16 12.52 -13.67
N LEU A 40 7.49 13.53 -14.22
CA LEU A 40 6.17 13.97 -13.81
C LEU A 40 5.20 12.80 -14.08
N ARG A 41 5.30 11.74 -13.28
CA ARG A 41 4.39 10.60 -13.36
C ARG A 41 3.00 11.13 -13.03
N PRO A 42 1.99 10.78 -13.83
CA PRO A 42 0.65 11.31 -13.64
C PRO A 42 0.12 10.91 -12.26
N ILE A 43 -0.26 11.89 -11.45
CA ILE A 43 -0.78 11.69 -10.09
C ILE A 43 -2.21 11.16 -10.18
N PRO A 44 -2.54 10.02 -9.55
CA PRO A 44 -3.91 9.52 -9.49
C PRO A 44 -4.86 10.55 -8.85
N ASN A 45 -6.12 10.59 -9.31
CA ASN A 45 -7.16 11.33 -8.60
C ASN A 45 -7.50 10.62 -7.28
N TRP A 46 -6.87 11.04 -6.19
CA TRP A 46 -7.03 10.37 -4.90
C TRP A 46 -8.44 10.44 -4.32
N SER A 47 -9.22 11.47 -4.65
CA SER A 47 -10.62 11.57 -4.21
C SER A 47 -11.49 10.51 -4.90
N TYR A 48 -11.26 10.28 -6.20
CA TYR A 48 -11.88 9.19 -6.95
C TYR A 48 -11.49 7.83 -6.36
N VAL A 49 -10.17 7.59 -6.21
CA VAL A 49 -9.64 6.33 -5.66
C VAL A 49 -10.24 6.04 -4.28
N HIS A 50 -10.32 7.05 -3.41
CA HIS A 50 -10.89 6.87 -2.07
C HIS A 50 -12.39 6.57 -2.08
N ARG A 51 -13.16 7.17 -2.99
CA ARG A 51 -14.58 6.89 -3.13
C ARG A 51 -14.82 5.48 -3.65
N GLU A 52 -14.11 5.08 -4.70
CA GLU A 52 -14.27 3.75 -5.29
C GLU A 52 -13.79 2.66 -4.33
N PHE A 53 -12.68 2.88 -3.62
CA PHE A 53 -12.17 1.92 -2.64
C PHE A 53 -13.15 1.63 -1.49
N ARG A 54 -14.10 2.53 -1.20
CA ARG A 54 -15.15 2.30 -0.18
C ARG A 54 -16.33 1.48 -0.68
N ARG A 55 -16.40 1.14 -1.97
CA ARG A 55 -17.45 0.28 -2.53
C ARG A 55 -17.16 -1.20 -2.17
N PRO A 56 -18.20 -2.03 -2.02
CA PRO A 56 -18.02 -3.47 -1.80
C PRO A 56 -17.11 -4.10 -2.86
N HIS A 57 -16.27 -5.05 -2.43
CA HIS A 57 -15.35 -5.83 -3.27
C HIS A 57 -14.27 -5.04 -4.02
N MET A 58 -14.11 -3.74 -3.77
CA MET A 58 -13.03 -2.94 -4.37
C MET A 58 -11.71 -3.16 -3.65
N THR A 59 -10.62 -3.17 -4.41
CA THR A 59 -9.26 -3.31 -3.88
C THR A 59 -8.33 -2.25 -4.45
N LEU A 60 -7.29 -1.88 -3.71
CA LEU A 60 -6.26 -0.99 -4.22
C LEU A 60 -5.51 -1.58 -5.43
N MET A 61 -5.44 -2.92 -5.53
CA MET A 61 -4.87 -3.59 -6.69
C MET A 61 -5.71 -3.31 -7.93
N LEU A 62 -7.04 -3.48 -7.86
CA LEU A 62 -7.94 -3.23 -8.99
C LEU A 62 -7.85 -1.76 -9.46
N LEU A 63 -7.93 -0.82 -8.51
CA LEU A 63 -7.82 0.62 -8.82
C LEU A 63 -6.44 1.01 -9.38
N TRP A 64 -5.39 0.33 -8.92
CA TRP A 64 -4.05 0.51 -9.48
C TRP A 64 -3.93 -0.06 -10.91
N THR A 65 -4.55 -1.21 -11.18
CA THR A 65 -4.59 -1.79 -12.52
C THR A 65 -5.28 -0.83 -13.49
N GLU A 66 -6.45 -0.30 -13.17
CA GLU A 66 -7.16 0.71 -13.98
C GLU A 66 -6.29 1.95 -14.21
N TYR A 67 -5.62 2.44 -13.17
CA TYR A 67 -4.68 3.56 -13.27
C TYR A 67 -3.51 3.26 -14.23
N ARG A 68 -2.94 2.05 -14.17
CA ARG A 68 -1.82 1.63 -15.02
C ARG A 68 -2.21 1.40 -16.47
N GLU A 69 -3.44 0.93 -16.71
CA GLU A 69 -3.99 0.82 -18.05
C GLU A 69 -4.14 2.20 -18.70
N ALA A 70 -4.65 3.17 -17.94
CA ALA A 70 -4.73 4.55 -18.42
C ALA A 70 -3.35 5.20 -18.54
N HIS A 71 -2.40 4.87 -17.65
CA HIS A 71 -1.10 5.53 -17.52
C HIS A 71 0.05 4.50 -17.46
N PRO A 72 0.53 4.02 -18.63
CA PRO A 72 1.59 3.01 -18.71
C PRO A 72 2.94 3.41 -18.10
N ASP A 73 3.19 4.72 -17.91
CA ASP A 73 4.39 5.24 -17.23
C ASP A 73 4.11 5.72 -15.80
N GLY A 74 2.91 5.42 -15.29
CA GLY A 74 2.47 5.77 -13.94
C GLY A 74 3.19 5.02 -12.82
N TYR A 75 2.86 5.35 -11.57
CA TYR A 75 3.42 4.72 -10.38
C TYR A 75 3.26 3.20 -10.34
N GLY A 76 4.31 2.51 -9.89
CA GLY A 76 4.21 1.10 -9.51
C GLY A 76 3.33 0.88 -8.28
N TYR A 77 2.84 -0.34 -8.08
CA TYR A 77 1.84 -0.66 -7.05
C TYR A 77 2.26 -0.22 -5.63
N THR A 78 3.51 -0.45 -5.25
CA THR A 78 4.05 -0.04 -3.94
C THR A 78 3.94 1.47 -3.72
N GLN A 79 4.37 2.26 -4.71
CA GLN A 79 4.32 3.72 -4.64
C GLN A 79 2.88 4.24 -4.65
N PHE A 80 2.02 3.65 -5.49
CA PHE A 80 0.59 3.98 -5.51
C PHE A 80 -0.05 3.78 -4.14
N CYS A 81 0.18 2.62 -3.51
CA CYS A 81 -0.29 2.34 -2.16
C CYS A 81 0.25 3.33 -1.12
N GLU A 82 1.53 3.70 -1.22
CA GLU A 82 2.14 4.66 -0.31
C GLU A 82 1.50 6.04 -0.41
N TYR A 83 1.36 6.58 -1.63
CA TYR A 83 0.74 7.88 -1.84
C TYR A 83 -0.73 7.90 -1.44
N TYR A 84 -1.47 6.84 -1.73
CA TYR A 84 -2.85 6.70 -1.26
C TYR A 84 -2.93 6.72 0.27
N ARG A 85 -2.05 6.01 0.98
CA ARG A 85 -2.01 6.03 2.46
C ARG A 85 -1.71 7.43 2.99
N ARG A 86 -0.81 8.17 2.36
CA ARG A 86 -0.50 9.56 2.73
C ARG A 86 -1.73 10.46 2.56
N PHE A 87 -2.44 10.33 1.45
CA PHE A 87 -3.70 11.04 1.20
C PHE A 87 -4.80 10.64 2.19
N SER A 88 -5.00 9.36 2.45
CA SER A 88 -6.04 8.89 3.38
C SER A 88 -5.87 9.45 4.79
N LYS A 89 -4.62 9.62 5.24
CA LYS A 89 -4.30 10.26 6.52
C LYS A 89 -4.72 11.73 6.60
N THR A 90 -4.85 12.44 5.47
CA THR A 90 -5.33 13.84 5.47
C THR A 90 -6.85 13.95 5.54
N LEU A 91 -7.58 12.86 5.29
CA LEU A 91 -9.05 12.83 5.27
C LEU A 91 -9.69 12.57 6.64
N ALA A 92 -8.95 12.03 7.61
CA ALA A 92 -9.52 11.52 8.86
C ALA A 92 -9.30 12.48 10.04
N PRO A 93 -10.30 13.30 10.43
CA PRO A 93 -10.33 13.86 11.77
C PRO A 93 -10.53 12.72 12.78
N THR A 94 -9.59 12.56 13.71
CA THR A 94 -9.72 11.55 14.77
C THR A 94 -10.72 12.03 15.82
N MET A 95 -11.84 11.32 15.96
CA MET A 95 -12.74 11.49 17.11
C MET A 95 -12.40 10.42 18.15
N ARG A 96 -11.88 10.83 19.31
CA ARG A 96 -11.66 9.90 20.43
C ARG A 96 -12.99 9.58 21.07
N GLN A 97 -13.51 8.37 20.84
CA GLN A 97 -14.66 7.85 21.57
C GLN A 97 -14.22 7.18 22.86
N ARG A 98 -14.93 7.46 23.97
CA ARG A 98 -14.73 6.79 25.25
C ARG A 98 -15.82 5.75 25.43
N HIS A 99 -15.44 4.50 25.66
CA HIS A 99 -16.37 3.40 25.93
C HIS A 99 -16.26 3.00 27.40
N VAL A 100 -17.36 3.14 28.15
CA VAL A 100 -17.46 2.64 29.52
C VAL A 100 -17.74 1.14 29.46
N ALA A 101 -17.08 0.37 30.32
CA ALA A 101 -17.27 -1.08 30.36
C ALA A 101 -18.73 -1.42 30.73
N GLY A 102 -19.34 -2.32 29.95
CA GLY A 102 -20.74 -2.74 30.14
C GLY A 102 -21.81 -1.78 29.61
N ASP A 103 -21.43 -0.62 29.05
CA ASP A 103 -22.39 0.40 28.59
C ASP A 103 -22.96 0.11 27.20
N LYS A 104 -22.12 -0.34 26.25
CA LYS A 104 -22.50 -0.53 24.85
C LYS A 104 -21.87 -1.78 24.22
N VAL A 105 -22.67 -2.47 23.41
CA VAL A 105 -22.25 -3.53 22.49
C VAL A 105 -22.47 -3.01 21.06
N PHE A 106 -21.48 -3.20 20.20
CA PHE A 106 -21.62 -2.97 18.75
C PHE A 106 -21.95 -4.30 18.08
N VAL A 107 -22.91 -4.30 17.17
CA VAL A 107 -23.34 -5.51 16.43
C VAL A 107 -23.35 -5.23 14.94
N ASP A 108 -22.96 -6.21 14.15
CA ASP A 108 -23.00 -6.16 12.69
C ASP A 108 -23.13 -7.56 12.08
N PHE A 109 -23.54 -7.62 10.81
CA PHE A 109 -23.49 -8.82 9.99
C PHE A 109 -22.47 -8.64 8.87
N ALA A 110 -21.73 -9.70 8.53
CA ALA A 110 -20.93 -9.70 7.31
C ALA A 110 -21.90 -9.59 6.12
N GLY A 111 -21.85 -8.47 5.40
CA GLY A 111 -22.82 -8.19 4.33
C GLY A 111 -22.92 -9.30 3.28
N ASP A 112 -21.83 -10.01 3.01
CA ASP A 112 -21.80 -11.18 2.15
C ASP A 112 -22.02 -12.47 2.95
N THR A 113 -22.87 -13.35 2.42
CA THR A 113 -23.05 -14.70 2.96
C THR A 113 -21.91 -15.64 2.58
N LEU A 114 -21.59 -16.58 3.45
CA LEU A 114 -20.63 -17.67 3.18
C LEU A 114 -21.35 -18.95 2.75
N GLY A 115 -20.84 -19.61 1.70
CA GLY A 115 -21.31 -20.94 1.32
C GLY A 115 -20.76 -22.02 2.26
N ILE A 116 -21.65 -22.80 2.88
CA ILE A 116 -21.33 -24.03 3.61
C ILE A 116 -21.44 -25.20 2.64
N TYR A 117 -20.31 -25.88 2.42
CA TYR A 117 -20.22 -26.99 1.48
C TYR A 117 -20.64 -28.32 2.12
N GLY A 118 -21.43 -29.09 1.38
CA GLY A 118 -21.80 -30.46 1.73
C GLY A 118 -20.70 -31.47 1.41
N PRO A 119 -20.87 -32.75 1.78
CA PRO A 119 -19.93 -33.82 1.45
C PRO A 119 -19.75 -34.08 -0.05
N ASP A 120 -20.71 -33.67 -0.87
CA ASP A 120 -20.71 -33.71 -2.33
C ASP A 120 -19.87 -32.59 -2.98
N GLY A 121 -19.42 -31.61 -2.18
CA GLY A 121 -18.69 -30.45 -2.66
C GLY A 121 -19.58 -29.35 -3.25
N GLU A 122 -20.90 -29.47 -3.15
CA GLU A 122 -21.84 -28.42 -3.53
C GLU A 122 -22.17 -27.51 -2.34
N ILE A 123 -22.61 -26.28 -2.60
CA ILE A 123 -23.05 -25.36 -1.53
C ILE A 123 -24.40 -25.86 -1.01
N ALA A 124 -24.40 -26.39 0.20
CA ALA A 124 -25.60 -26.88 0.86
C ALA A 124 -26.45 -25.74 1.45
N THR A 125 -25.81 -24.69 1.98
CA THR A 125 -26.50 -23.54 2.61
C THR A 125 -25.61 -22.29 2.59
N HIS A 126 -26.23 -21.12 2.56
CA HIS A 126 -25.55 -19.84 2.77
C HIS A 126 -25.73 -19.38 4.22
N ALA A 127 -24.63 -19.12 4.91
CA ALA A 127 -24.58 -18.64 6.28
C ALA A 127 -24.30 -17.14 6.35
N GLN A 128 -24.90 -16.46 7.32
CA GLN A 128 -24.66 -15.07 7.65
C GLN A 128 -23.72 -15.03 8.84
N ILE A 129 -22.63 -14.25 8.79
CA ILE A 129 -21.76 -14.11 9.95
C ILE A 129 -22.26 -12.95 10.80
N PHE A 130 -22.64 -13.22 12.04
CA PHE A 130 -22.94 -12.21 13.04
C PHE A 130 -21.70 -11.91 13.87
N VAL A 131 -21.45 -10.63 14.15
CA VAL A 131 -20.35 -10.18 15.00
C VAL A 131 -20.87 -9.20 16.05
N ALA A 132 -20.53 -9.43 17.31
CA ALA A 132 -20.78 -8.50 18.41
C ALA A 132 -19.49 -8.18 19.17
N VAL A 133 -19.29 -6.91 19.54
CA VAL A 133 -18.07 -6.45 20.21
C VAL A 133 -18.39 -5.50 21.37
N LEU A 134 -17.80 -5.76 22.55
CA LEU A 134 -17.85 -4.83 23.68
C LEU A 134 -16.88 -3.65 23.46
N GLY A 135 -17.40 -2.42 23.44
CA GLY A 135 -16.62 -1.23 23.08
C GLY A 135 -15.44 -0.89 24.00
N ALA A 136 -15.47 -1.31 25.26
CA ALA A 136 -14.41 -0.99 26.22
C ALA A 136 -13.24 -2.00 26.20
N SER A 137 -13.55 -3.28 25.99
CA SER A 137 -12.56 -4.37 26.06
C SER A 137 -12.20 -4.95 24.69
N ASN A 138 -12.94 -4.60 23.64
CA ASN A 138 -12.91 -5.28 22.33
C ASN A 138 -13.12 -6.80 22.47
N PHE A 139 -13.89 -7.24 23.48
CA PHE A 139 -14.27 -8.65 23.59
C PHE A 139 -15.27 -8.97 22.49
N THR A 140 -14.89 -9.89 21.60
CA THR A 140 -15.59 -10.20 20.36
C THR A 140 -16.29 -11.54 20.45
N TYR A 141 -17.56 -11.57 20.05
CA TYR A 141 -18.36 -12.76 19.82
C TYR A 141 -18.67 -12.86 18.32
N VAL A 142 -18.53 -14.06 17.75
CA VAL A 142 -18.80 -14.34 16.34
C VAL A 142 -19.57 -15.65 16.22
N GLU A 143 -20.63 -15.66 15.41
CA GLU A 143 -21.40 -16.86 15.04
C GLU A 143 -21.75 -16.84 13.55
N ALA A 144 -22.02 -18.03 12.98
CA ALA A 144 -22.34 -18.24 11.57
C ALA A 144 -23.43 -19.31 11.42
#